data_AF-A0A962YAD4-F1
#
_entry.id   AF-A0A962YAD4-F1
#
_cell.length_a   1.000
_cell.length_b   1.000
_cell.length_c   1.000
_cell.angle_alpha   90.00
_cell.angle_beta   90.00
_cell.angle_gamma   90.00
#
_symmetry.space_group_name_H-M   'P 1'
#
loop_
_entity.id
_entity.type
_entity.pdbx_description
1 polymer ?
#
loop_
_entity_poly.entity_id
_entity_poly.type
_entity_poly.pdbx_seq_one_letter_code
_entity_poly.pdbx_strand_id
1 'polypeptide(L)'
;MMKKLAKALASLARNWWQVDQVRISPSEGRLLNLQPPCYLRIGAQTVEIIQRRPAEQRLGVIYDCADDSQLQVNLISLNRALDVCWIRQDQTIELAAADVEVFSGKTGS
;
A
#
# COMPACT_ATOMS: atom_id res chain seq x y z
N MET A 1 -0.22 41.22 -6.05
CA MET A 1 0.32 40.31 -5.02
C MET A 1 -0.37 38.93 -4.97
N MET A 2 -1.67 38.80 -5.30
CA MET A 2 -2.40 37.50 -5.22
C MET A 2 -2.05 36.41 -6.27
N LYS A 3 -1.51 36.78 -7.45
CA LYS A 3 -1.25 35.81 -8.54
C LYS A 3 -0.05 34.87 -8.31
N LYS A 4 0.86 35.20 -7.38
CA LYS A 4 2.02 34.36 -7.03
C LYS A 4 1.64 33.22 -6.07
N LEU A 5 0.69 33.46 -5.16
CA LEU A 5 0.21 32.45 -4.22
C LEU A 5 -0.58 31.34 -4.92
N ALA A 6 -1.45 31.72 -5.87
CA ALA A 6 -2.23 30.75 -6.64
C ALA A 6 -1.35 29.85 -7.53
N LYS A 7 -0.24 30.37 -8.07
CA LYS A 7 0.73 29.57 -8.84
C LYS A 7 1.54 28.62 -7.96
N ALA A 8 1.88 29.01 -6.74
CA ALA A 8 2.57 28.14 -5.78
C ALA A 8 1.65 27.01 -5.26
N LEU A 9 0.38 27.32 -4.96
CA LEU A 9 -0.62 26.31 -4.56
C LEU A 9 -0.98 25.36 -5.72
N ALA A 10 -1.10 25.87 -6.94
CA ALA A 10 -1.32 25.02 -8.11
C ALA A 10 -0.09 24.15 -8.43
N SER A 11 1.13 24.60 -8.13
CA SER A 11 2.36 23.80 -8.27
C SER A 11 2.47 22.71 -7.20
N LEU A 12 2.06 23.00 -5.96
CA LEU A 12 2.05 22.03 -4.87
C LEU A 12 0.94 20.98 -5.08
N ALA A 13 -0.25 21.38 -5.49
CA ALA A 13 -1.34 20.45 -5.83
C ALA A 13 -1.00 19.60 -7.07
N ARG A 14 -0.30 20.17 -8.04
CA ARG A 14 0.13 19.44 -9.25
C ARG A 14 1.28 18.46 -8.95
N ASN A 15 2.18 18.77 -8.02
CA ASN A 15 3.16 17.80 -7.50
C ASN A 15 2.53 16.75 -6.56
N TRP A 16 1.46 17.10 -5.83
CA TRP A 16 0.72 16.17 -4.96
C TRP A 16 -0.18 15.20 -5.75
N TRP A 17 -0.52 15.54 -6.99
CA TRP A 17 -1.30 14.71 -7.92
C TRP A 17 -0.44 13.93 -8.93
N GLN A 18 0.76 14.40 -9.26
CA GLN A 18 1.63 13.79 -10.30
C GLN A 18 2.61 12.72 -9.79
N VAL A 19 2.75 12.54 -8.48
CA VAL A 19 3.56 11.45 -7.90
C VAL A 19 2.62 10.33 -7.48
N ASP A 20 2.15 9.58 -8.48
CA ASP A 20 1.73 8.18 -8.37
C ASP A 20 0.75 7.84 -7.22
N GLN A 21 -0.48 8.35 -7.31
CA GLN A 21 -1.63 7.63 -6.77
C GLN A 21 -1.89 6.39 -7.62
N VAL A 22 -1.00 5.40 -7.56
CA VAL A 22 -1.35 4.08 -8.03
C VAL A 22 -2.31 3.51 -6.99
N ARG A 23 -3.61 3.80 -7.18
CA ARG A 23 -4.69 2.99 -6.61
C ARG A 23 -4.55 1.61 -7.24
N ILE A 24 -3.69 0.79 -6.67
CA ILE A 24 -3.41 -0.55 -7.16
C ILE A 24 -4.66 -1.36 -6.85
N SER A 25 -5.50 -1.56 -7.86
CA SER A 25 -6.59 -2.54 -7.73
C SER A 25 -5.94 -3.91 -7.51
N PRO A 26 -6.31 -4.64 -6.45
CA PRO A 26 -5.74 -5.97 -6.16
C PRO A 26 -6.02 -6.99 -7.27
N SER A 27 -7.02 -6.73 -8.12
CA SER A 27 -7.31 -7.49 -9.35
C SER A 27 -6.11 -7.59 -10.32
N GLU A 28 -5.12 -6.70 -10.23
CA GLU A 28 -3.90 -6.77 -11.05
C GLU A 28 -2.83 -7.70 -10.46
N GLY A 29 -3.05 -8.31 -9.29
CA GLY A 29 -2.08 -9.21 -8.64
C GLY A 29 -0.80 -8.49 -8.16
N ARG A 30 -0.78 -7.15 -8.20
CA ARG A 30 0.39 -6.35 -7.82
C ARG A 30 0.62 -6.34 -6.31
N LEU A 31 -0.44 -6.43 -5.48
CA LEU A 31 -0.30 -6.60 -4.03
C LEU A 31 0.43 -7.90 -3.64
N LEU A 32 0.42 -8.95 -4.48
CA LEU A 32 1.18 -10.17 -4.21
C LEU A 32 2.68 -10.03 -4.50
N ASN A 33 3.05 -9.00 -5.26
CA ASN A 33 4.36 -8.85 -5.88
C ASN A 33 5.11 -7.59 -5.41
N LEU A 34 4.66 -6.96 -4.32
CA LEU A 34 5.36 -5.82 -3.75
C LEU A 34 6.81 -6.17 -3.41
N GLN A 35 7.73 -5.27 -3.75
CA GLN A 35 9.15 -5.40 -3.48
C GLN A 35 9.51 -4.44 -2.34
N PRO A 36 9.86 -4.95 -1.15
CA PRO A 36 10.41 -4.12 -0.07
C PRO A 36 11.77 -3.50 -0.47
N PRO A 37 12.13 -2.32 0.06
CA PRO A 37 11.30 -1.46 0.90
C PRO A 37 10.26 -0.69 0.07
N CYS A 38 9.03 -0.63 0.56
CA CYS A 38 7.97 0.19 -0.04
C CYS A 38 6.97 0.64 1.01
N TYR A 39 6.18 1.67 0.72
CA TYR A 39 5.21 2.20 1.69
C TYR A 39 3.80 1.77 1.32
N LEU A 40 3.00 1.40 2.31
CA LEU A 40 1.57 1.20 2.21
C LEU A 40 0.86 2.38 2.88
N ARG A 41 -0.30 2.75 2.33
CA ARG A 41 -1.27 3.61 3.02
C ARG A 41 -2.57 2.83 3.18
N ILE A 42 -3.00 2.74 4.43
CA ILE A 42 -4.23 2.07 4.85
C ILE A 42 -5.07 3.13 5.57
N GLY A 43 -6.12 3.61 4.91
CA GLY A 43 -6.87 4.79 5.36
C GLY A 43 -5.97 6.03 5.50
N ALA A 44 -5.83 6.53 6.73
CA ALA A 44 -4.98 7.69 7.05
C ALA A 44 -3.56 7.32 7.52
N GLN A 45 -3.27 6.03 7.70
CA GLN A 45 -1.98 5.57 8.22
C GLN A 45 -1.06 5.19 7.06
N THR A 46 0.19 5.67 7.10
CA THR A 46 1.26 5.25 6.20
C THR A 46 2.27 4.41 6.96
N VAL A 47 2.70 3.31 6.37
CA VAL A 47 3.57 2.32 6.99
C VAL A 47 4.56 1.76 5.97
N GLU A 48 5.79 1.50 6.39
CA GLU A 48 6.84 0.92 5.54
C GLU A 48 6.83 -0.60 5.62
N ILE A 49 6.70 -1.27 4.48
CA ILE A 49 6.99 -2.69 4.36
C ILE A 49 8.51 -2.85 4.30
N ILE A 50 9.03 -3.64 5.23
CA ILE A 50 10.46 -3.95 5.33
C ILE A 50 10.78 -5.36 4.84
N GLN A 51 9.82 -6.27 4.88
CA GLN A 51 10.02 -7.67 4.53
C GLN A 51 8.79 -8.28 3.86
N ARG A 52 9.03 -9.24 2.96
CA ARG A 52 8.01 -10.06 2.32
C ARG A 52 8.35 -11.52 2.55
N ARG A 53 7.37 -12.32 2.96
CA ARG A 53 7.51 -13.77 3.16
C ARG A 53 6.26 -14.51 2.70
N PRO A 54 6.37 -15.79 2.31
CA PRO A 54 5.20 -16.59 1.98
C PRO A 54 4.31 -16.80 3.21
N ALA A 55 2.99 -16.85 3.02
CA ALA A 55 2.07 -17.27 4.06
C ALA A 55 2.21 -18.79 4.30
N GLU A 56 2.19 -19.22 5.56
CA GLU A 56 2.47 -20.62 5.93
C GLU A 56 1.27 -21.55 5.70
N GLN A 57 0.05 -21.05 5.92
CA GLN A 57 -1.17 -21.88 5.96
C GLN A 57 -2.05 -21.73 4.71
N ARG A 58 -1.82 -20.71 3.88
CA ARG A 58 -2.62 -20.37 2.70
C ARG A 58 -1.73 -19.92 1.56
N LEU A 59 -2.22 -20.06 0.32
CA LEU A 59 -1.56 -19.45 -0.83
C LEU A 59 -1.64 -17.93 -0.70
N GLY A 60 -0.52 -17.27 -0.49
CA GLY A 60 -0.48 -15.86 -0.20
C GLY A 60 0.90 -15.37 0.22
N VAL A 61 0.94 -14.11 0.63
CA VAL A 61 2.14 -13.44 1.12
C VAL A 61 1.83 -12.67 2.39
N ILE A 62 2.82 -12.57 3.27
CA ILE A 62 2.81 -11.72 4.45
C ILE A 62 3.88 -10.66 4.25
N TYR A 63 3.50 -9.42 4.52
CA TYR A 63 4.40 -8.27 4.53
C TYR A 63 4.57 -7.82 5.97
N ASP A 64 5.81 -7.86 6.46
CA ASP A 64 6.15 -7.33 7.77
C ASP A 64 6.46 -5.84 7.62
N CYS A 65 5.90 -5.06 8.52
CA CYS A 65 5.99 -3.61 8.51
C CYS A 65 6.90 -3.09 9.63
N ALA A 66 7.46 -1.89 9.44
CA ALA A 66 8.41 -1.29 10.39
C ALA A 66 7.81 -0.95 11.78
N ASP A 67 6.47 -0.88 11.91
CA ASP A 67 5.75 -0.61 13.15
C ASP A 67 5.20 -1.89 13.82
N ASP A 68 5.82 -3.03 13.54
CA ASP A 68 5.46 -4.37 14.02
C ASP A 68 4.06 -4.86 13.59
N SER A 69 3.43 -4.18 12.63
CA SER A 69 2.20 -4.66 11.99
C SER A 69 2.50 -5.58 10.80
N GLN A 70 1.47 -6.27 10.32
CA GLN A 70 1.58 -7.16 9.17
C GLN A 70 0.42 -6.95 8.19
N LEU A 71 0.72 -6.91 6.89
CA LEU A 71 -0.28 -7.07 5.83
C LEU A 71 -0.24 -8.51 5.32
N GLN A 72 -1.31 -9.25 5.50
CA GLN A 72 -1.49 -10.57 4.93
C GLN A 72 -2.39 -10.49 3.69
N VAL A 73 -1.92 -11.03 2.57
CA VAL A 73 -2.66 -11.10 1.32
C VAL A 73 -2.80 -12.57 0.92
N ASN A 74 -4.01 -13.13 0.99
CA ASN A 74 -4.30 -14.52 0.61
C ASN A 74 -5.07 -14.58 -0.71
N LEU A 75 -4.81 -15.62 -1.50
CA LEU A 75 -5.59 -15.98 -2.69
C LEU A 75 -6.78 -16.84 -2.27
N ILE A 76 -8.01 -16.36 -2.50
CA ILE A 76 -9.24 -17.08 -2.11
C ILE A 76 -9.66 -18.11 -3.18
N SER A 77 -9.39 -17.88 -4.47
CA SER A 77 -9.77 -18.83 -5.54
C SER A 77 -9.08 -18.56 -6.89
N LEU A 78 -9.28 -19.49 -7.85
CA LEU A 78 -8.84 -19.36 -9.26
C LEU A 78 -9.38 -18.09 -9.96
N ASN A 79 -10.42 -17.46 -9.41
CA ASN A 79 -10.97 -16.19 -9.91
C ASN A 79 -10.17 -14.95 -9.50
N ARG A 80 -8.95 -15.12 -8.94
CA ARG A 80 -8.04 -14.03 -8.53
C ARG A 80 -8.62 -13.10 -7.45
N ALA A 81 -9.61 -13.58 -6.69
CA ALA A 81 -10.08 -12.86 -5.52
C ALA A 81 -9.01 -12.90 -4.43
N LEU A 82 -8.75 -11.74 -3.82
CA LEU A 82 -7.77 -11.58 -2.75
C LEU A 82 -8.47 -11.25 -1.44
N ASP A 83 -8.07 -11.98 -0.40
CA ASP A 83 -8.30 -11.67 1.01
C ASP A 83 -7.16 -10.76 1.47
N VAL A 84 -7.46 -9.59 2.02
CA VAL A 84 -6.44 -8.67 2.49
C VAL A 84 -6.72 -8.36 3.95
N CYS A 85 -5.81 -8.76 4.83
CA CYS A 85 -5.92 -8.58 6.26
C CYS A 85 -4.77 -7.74 6.78
N TRP A 86 -5.08 -6.77 7.62
CA TRP A 86 -4.11 -5.98 8.37
C TRP A 86 -4.10 -6.41 9.83
N ILE A 87 -2.95 -6.85 10.31
CA ILE A 87 -2.78 -7.39 11.65
C ILE A 87 -1.92 -6.41 12.46
N ARG A 88 -2.46 -5.92 13.58
CA ARG A 88 -1.75 -5.01 14.48
C ARG A 88 -2.21 -5.23 15.91
N GLN A 89 -1.26 -5.45 16.84
CA GLN A 89 -1.54 -5.54 18.29
C GLN A 89 -2.75 -6.43 18.60
N ASP A 90 -2.73 -7.66 18.07
CA ASP A 90 -3.79 -8.68 18.20
C ASP A 90 -5.13 -8.35 17.54
N GLN A 91 -5.23 -7.25 16.80
CA GLN A 91 -6.39 -6.92 15.98
C GLN A 91 -6.14 -7.31 14.53
N THR A 92 -7.09 -8.02 13.94
CA THR A 92 -7.13 -8.30 12.51
C THR A 92 -8.25 -7.49 11.88
N ILE A 93 -7.89 -6.64 10.92
CA ILE A 93 -8.81 -5.81 10.15
C ILE A 93 -8.84 -6.36 8.74
N GLU A 94 -10.00 -6.84 8.29
CA GLU A 94 -10.21 -7.16 6.88
C GLU A 94 -10.30 -5.85 6.10
N LEU A 95 -9.47 -5.72 5.08
CA LEU A 95 -9.39 -4.53 4.24
C LEU A 95 -10.05 -4.83 2.90
N ALA A 96 -10.91 -3.92 2.46
CA ALA A 96 -11.31 -3.96 1.07
C ALA A 96 -10.08 -3.68 0.22
N ALA A 97 -10.02 -4.36 -0.90
CA ALA A 97 -8.99 -4.20 -1.90
C ALA A 97 -8.68 -2.73 -2.27
N ALA A 98 -9.69 -1.88 -2.27
CA ALA A 98 -9.58 -0.46 -2.61
C ALA A 98 -8.99 0.42 -1.49
N ASP A 99 -8.88 -0.10 -0.27
CA ASP A 99 -8.45 0.65 0.92
C ASP A 99 -6.92 0.61 1.14
N VAL A 100 -6.21 -0.14 0.30
CA VAL A 100 -4.75 -0.29 0.34
C VAL A 100 -4.13 0.42 -0.85
N GLU A 101 -3.34 1.45 -0.58
CA GLU A 101 -2.55 2.14 -1.58
C GLU A 101 -1.07 1.87 -1.37
N VAL A 102 -0.28 1.79 -2.45
CA VAL A 102 1.14 1.44 -2.38
C VAL A 102 1.97 2.53 -3.06
N PHE A 103 3.05 2.92 -2.39
CA PHE A 103 4.00 3.92 -2.86
C PHE A 103 5.37 3.25 -2.99
N SER A 104 5.91 3.29 -4.20
CA SER A 104 7.32 2.95 -4.41
C SER A 104 8.18 4.08 -3.84
N GLY A 105 8.89 3.82 -2.76
CA GLY A 105 9.94 4.71 -2.29
C GLY A 105 11.08 4.69 -3.29
N LYS A 106 11.11 5.60 -4.26
CA LYS A 106 12.38 5.97 -4.89
C LYS A 106 13.14 6.77 -3.84
N THR A 107 14.01 6.11 -3.09
CA THR A 107 15.12 6.82 -2.44
C THR A 107 15.86 7.55 -3.56
N GLY A 108 15.78 8.88 -3.56
CA GLY A 108 16.52 9.71 -4.49
C GLY A 108 18.01 9.45 -4.35
N SER A 109 18.66 9.28 -5.51
CA SER A 109 20.09 9.38 -5.87
C SER A 109 21.16 9.22 -4.79
#